data_AF-A0AAV4N950-F1
#
_entry.id   AF-A0AAV4N950-F1
#
_cell.length_a   1.000
_cell.length_b   1.000
_cell.length_c   1.000
_cell.angle_alpha   90.00
_cell.angle_beta   90.00
_cell.angle_gamma   90.00
#
_symmetry.space_group_name_H-M   'P 1'
#
loop_
_entity.id
_entity.type
_entity.pdbx_description
1 polymer ?
#
loop_
_entity_poly.entity_id
_entity_poly.type
_entity_poly.pdbx_seq_one_letter_code
_entity_poly.pdbx_strand_id
1 'polypeptide(L)'
;MSGQEILSDKIKRLALQFLIKQYANHSFSPLMVNNELQLLDKDENTLKNSLQNYNCSPEHLLTLPIVPRHDPPLCEIFLQKFRFQNKENPVSLIVNDFSDCINRFFSDHYIIATDASKSHVSTSIAGISCNQSFSYRINPINSVFTAEVLAICVAIDELAIVDKDILILSDSFSALNSLKNLNIHSTYAIQRLASKLFVRQTFNQNITFLWVPGHSEILWNEKADSLAKNTTELSQFIEWISPEDVIANLKNNPT
;
A
#
# COMPACT_ATOMS: atom_id res chain seq x y z
N MET A 1 4.64 36.38 -23.83
CA MET A 1 3.90 35.17 -24.25
C MET A 1 4.23 33.95 -23.37
N SER A 2 5.48 33.72 -22.93
CA SER A 2 5.81 32.55 -22.09
C SER A 2 5.16 32.50 -20.69
N GLY A 3 4.86 33.64 -20.06
CA GLY A 3 4.24 33.68 -18.72
C GLY A 3 2.77 33.26 -18.65
N GLN A 4 2.01 33.38 -19.75
CA GLN A 4 0.60 32.99 -19.81
C GLN A 4 0.42 31.48 -20.08
N GLU A 5 1.30 30.89 -20.89
CA GLU A 5 1.33 29.43 -21.12
C GLU A 5 1.62 28.68 -19.81
N ILE A 6 2.61 29.15 -19.04
CA ILE A 6 2.97 28.57 -17.73
C ILE A 6 1.81 28.63 -16.72
N LEU A 7 1.03 29.73 -16.72
CA LEU A 7 -0.12 29.87 -15.82
C LEU A 7 -1.28 28.96 -16.23
N SER A 8 -1.53 28.81 -17.53
CA SER A 8 -2.59 27.95 -18.07
C SER A 8 -2.35 26.48 -17.71
N ASP A 9 -1.13 25.98 -17.89
CA ASP A 9 -0.81 24.58 -17.59
C ASP A 9 -0.78 24.29 -16.09
N LYS A 10 -0.39 25.27 -15.27
CA LYS A 10 -0.55 25.19 -13.81
C LYS A 10 -2.02 25.07 -13.41
N ILE A 11 -2.92 25.84 -14.03
CA ILE A 11 -4.36 25.79 -13.75
C ILE A 11 -4.93 24.42 -14.15
N LYS A 12 -4.60 23.92 -15.35
CA LYS A 12 -5.03 22.58 -15.80
C LYS A 12 -4.57 21.49 -14.83
N ARG A 13 -3.30 21.53 -14.40
CA ARG A 13 -2.76 20.56 -13.43
C ARG A 13 -3.48 20.62 -12.09
N LEU A 14 -3.75 21.82 -11.56
CA LEU A 14 -4.48 21.98 -10.30
C LEU A 14 -5.93 21.48 -10.41
N ALA A 15 -6.60 21.74 -11.54
CA ALA A 15 -7.93 21.22 -11.82
C ALA A 15 -7.92 19.69 -11.86
N LEU A 16 -6.94 19.08 -12.52
CA LEU A 16 -6.81 17.62 -12.58
C LEU A 16 -6.54 17.00 -11.20
N GLN A 17 -5.66 17.63 -10.40
CA GLN A 17 -5.42 17.19 -9.02
C GLN A 17 -6.68 17.28 -8.16
N PHE A 18 -7.49 18.32 -8.36
CA PHE A 18 -8.78 18.44 -7.69
C PHE A 18 -9.71 17.29 -8.10
N LEU A 19 -9.88 17.04 -9.40
CA LEU A 19 -10.75 15.97 -9.92
C LEU A 19 -10.34 14.58 -9.40
N ILE A 20 -9.03 14.27 -9.43
CA ILE A 20 -8.50 13.01 -8.88
C ILE A 20 -8.88 12.84 -7.42
N LYS A 21 -8.74 13.90 -6.60
CA LYS A 21 -9.13 13.86 -5.19
C LYS A 21 -10.63 13.69 -4.99
N GLN A 22 -11.46 14.26 -5.87
CA GLN A 22 -12.91 14.09 -5.79
C GLN A 22 -13.32 12.63 -6.06
N TYR A 23 -12.76 12.02 -7.10
CA TYR A 23 -12.95 10.59 -7.36
C TYR A 23 -12.47 9.74 -6.19
N ALA A 24 -11.25 9.97 -5.71
CA ALA A 24 -10.67 9.19 -4.63
C ALA A 24 -11.44 9.36 -3.30
N ASN A 25 -11.98 10.55 -3.01
CA ASN A 25 -12.80 10.74 -1.81
C ASN A 25 -14.15 10.03 -1.90
N HIS A 26 -14.61 9.66 -3.10
CA HIS A 26 -15.85 8.96 -3.36
C HIS A 26 -17.00 9.49 -2.48
N SER A 27 -17.48 8.70 -1.51
CA SER A 27 -18.64 9.03 -0.66
C SER A 27 -18.43 10.27 0.22
N PHE A 28 -17.18 10.71 0.40
CA PHE A 28 -16.82 11.93 1.11
C PHE A 28 -16.56 13.12 0.17
N SER A 29 -16.76 12.94 -1.14
CA SER A 29 -16.64 14.04 -2.10
C SER A 29 -17.83 15.01 -1.96
N PRO A 30 -17.60 16.33 -1.94
CA PRO A 30 -18.67 17.33 -2.09
C PRO A 30 -19.44 17.21 -3.41
N LEU A 31 -18.91 16.50 -4.41
CA LEU A 31 -19.56 16.28 -5.71
C LEU A 31 -20.42 15.01 -5.74
N MET A 32 -20.48 14.26 -4.64
CA MET A 32 -21.27 13.04 -4.54
C MET A 32 -22.75 13.39 -4.33
N VAL A 33 -23.61 13.03 -5.30
CA VAL A 33 -25.05 13.24 -5.24
C VAL A 33 -25.73 11.94 -5.68
N ASN A 34 -26.66 11.42 -4.87
CA ASN A 34 -27.37 10.15 -5.15
C ASN A 34 -26.43 8.95 -5.43
N ASN A 35 -25.29 8.88 -4.73
CA ASN A 35 -24.23 7.88 -4.92
C ASN A 35 -23.52 7.92 -6.28
N GLU A 36 -23.67 9.00 -7.04
CA GLU A 36 -22.92 9.24 -8.27
C GLU A 36 -22.10 10.54 -8.14
N LEU A 37 -20.88 10.52 -8.67
CA LEU A 37 -20.03 11.70 -8.70
C LEU A 37 -20.52 12.61 -9.84
N GLN A 38 -21.13 13.74 -9.51
CA GLN A 38 -21.63 14.68 -10.51
C GLN A 38 -20.49 15.55 -11.05
N LEU A 39 -20.00 15.19 -12.23
CA LEU A 39 -19.04 15.97 -13.00
C LEU A 39 -19.67 16.45 -14.31
N LEU A 40 -19.17 17.57 -14.81
CA LEU A 40 -19.45 17.99 -16.19
C LEU A 40 -18.77 17.00 -17.14
N ASP A 41 -19.46 16.58 -18.22
CA ASP A 41 -18.91 15.65 -19.22
C ASP A 41 -17.50 16.05 -19.70
N LYS A 42 -17.26 17.35 -19.83
CA LYS A 42 -15.95 17.90 -20.23
C LYS A 42 -14.86 17.56 -19.20
N ASP A 43 -15.16 17.68 -17.91
CA ASP A 43 -14.21 17.46 -16.82
C ASP A 43 -13.91 15.96 -16.67
N GLU A 44 -14.94 15.12 -16.79
CA GLU A 44 -14.78 13.66 -16.80
C GLU A 44 -13.92 13.19 -17.98
N ASN A 45 -14.18 13.68 -19.18
CA ASN A 45 -13.37 13.35 -20.36
C ASN A 45 -11.93 13.84 -20.22
N THR A 46 -11.73 15.03 -19.65
CA THR A 46 -10.39 15.57 -19.39
C THR A 46 -9.61 14.69 -18.41
N LEU A 47 -10.26 14.23 -17.34
CA LEU A 47 -9.67 13.30 -16.39
C LEU A 47 -9.32 11.96 -17.05
N LYS A 48 -10.27 11.34 -17.76
CA LYS A 48 -10.06 10.04 -18.43
C LYS A 48 -8.89 10.11 -19.41
N ASN A 49 -8.85 11.12 -20.27
CA ASN A 49 -7.75 11.31 -21.23
C ASN A 49 -6.40 11.48 -20.52
N SER A 50 -6.38 12.23 -19.42
CA SER A 50 -5.15 12.45 -18.65
C SER A 50 -4.65 11.17 -17.97
N LEU A 51 -5.56 10.35 -17.44
CA LEU A 51 -5.23 9.07 -16.80
C LEU A 51 -4.82 8.00 -17.82
N GLN A 52 -5.40 8.00 -19.02
CA GLN A 52 -5.03 7.09 -20.10
C GLN A 52 -3.54 7.19 -20.47
N ASN A 53 -2.95 8.39 -20.41
CA ASN A 53 -1.50 8.57 -20.63
C ASN A 53 -0.62 7.78 -19.65
N TYR A 54 -1.19 7.32 -18.54
CA TYR A 54 -0.53 6.52 -17.51
C TYR A 54 -1.04 5.07 -17.47
N ASN A 55 -1.81 4.64 -18.47
CA ASN A 55 -2.54 3.36 -18.47
C ASN A 55 -3.43 3.21 -17.23
N CYS A 56 -4.09 4.30 -16.82
CA CYS A 56 -4.95 4.38 -15.66
C CYS A 56 -6.38 4.73 -16.08
N SER A 57 -7.35 4.33 -15.27
CA SER A 57 -8.75 4.74 -15.38
C SER A 57 -9.24 5.25 -14.02
N PRO A 58 -10.27 6.13 -13.93
CA PRO A 58 -10.76 6.63 -12.64
C PRO A 58 -11.14 5.52 -11.65
N GLU A 59 -11.72 4.41 -12.12
CA GLU A 59 -12.12 3.25 -11.32
C GLU A 59 -10.94 2.49 -10.69
N HIS A 60 -9.73 2.69 -11.23
CA HIS A 60 -8.49 2.09 -10.71
C HIS A 60 -7.93 2.87 -9.51
N LEU A 61 -8.41 4.10 -9.28
CA LEU A 61 -7.96 4.92 -8.15
C LEU A 61 -8.42 4.33 -6.82
N LEU A 62 -7.50 4.25 -5.87
CA LEU A 62 -7.85 3.91 -4.50
C LEU A 62 -8.80 4.97 -3.93
N THR A 63 -9.95 4.51 -3.44
CA THR A 63 -10.95 5.37 -2.82
C THR A 63 -10.86 5.33 -1.29
N LEU A 64 -11.34 6.40 -0.64
CA LEU A 64 -11.48 6.44 0.80
C LEU A 64 -12.46 5.35 1.25
N PRO A 65 -12.05 4.48 2.18
CA PRO A 65 -12.94 3.46 2.69
C PRO A 65 -14.05 4.08 3.54
N ILE A 66 -15.28 3.57 3.40
CA ILE A 66 -16.42 3.94 4.22
C ILE A 66 -16.36 3.13 5.52
N VAL A 67 -15.51 3.56 6.45
CA VAL A 67 -15.35 2.90 7.75
C VAL A 67 -15.46 3.95 8.87
N PRO A 68 -16.10 3.63 10.02
CA PRO A 68 -16.18 4.55 11.15
C PRO A 68 -14.79 5.04 11.58
N ARG A 69 -14.70 6.32 11.98
CA ARG A 69 -13.47 6.83 12.59
C ARG A 69 -13.21 6.08 13.89
N HIS A 70 -11.97 5.66 14.09
CA HIS A 70 -11.53 4.97 15.29
C HIS A 70 -10.37 5.72 15.96
N ASP A 71 -10.34 5.67 17.28
CA ASP A 71 -9.24 6.25 18.06
C ASP A 71 -8.07 5.24 18.14
N PRO A 72 -6.83 5.63 17.75
CA PRO A 72 -5.68 4.74 17.77
C PRO A 72 -5.35 4.19 19.19
N PRO A 73 -4.65 3.04 19.29
CA PRO A 73 -4.04 2.28 18.20
C PRO A 73 -4.91 1.14 17.64
N LEU A 74 -4.90 0.98 16.31
CA LEU A 74 -5.60 -0.10 15.59
C LEU A 74 -4.96 -1.48 15.75
N CYS A 75 -3.63 -1.53 15.91
CA CYS A 75 -2.86 -2.77 16.01
C CYS A 75 -1.51 -2.51 16.69
N GLU A 76 -0.84 -3.59 17.12
CA GLU A 76 0.54 -3.52 17.60
C GLU A 76 1.53 -3.50 16.43
N ILE A 77 2.48 -2.56 16.46
CA ILE A 77 3.50 -2.39 15.43
C ILE A 77 4.89 -2.27 16.07
N PHE A 78 5.73 -3.28 15.85
CA PHE A 78 7.09 -3.37 16.37
C PHE A 78 8.11 -2.91 15.33
N LEU A 79 8.50 -1.64 15.39
CA LEU A 79 9.48 -1.05 14.49
C LEU A 79 10.94 -1.20 14.96
N GLN A 80 11.19 -1.06 16.27
CA GLN A 80 12.55 -1.03 16.85
C GLN A 80 12.54 -1.55 18.30
N LYS A 81 11.78 -2.62 18.56
CA LYS A 81 11.63 -3.22 19.91
C LYS A 81 12.65 -4.32 20.17
N PHE A 82 13.05 -5.05 19.14
CA PHE A 82 13.88 -6.25 19.27
C PHE A 82 15.29 -6.01 18.72
N ARG A 83 16.28 -6.70 19.30
CA ARG A 83 17.69 -6.53 18.94
C ARG A 83 17.95 -6.81 17.47
N PHE A 84 17.37 -7.87 16.91
CA PHE A 84 17.54 -8.24 15.49
C PHE A 84 17.12 -7.13 14.51
N GLN A 85 16.32 -6.16 14.94
CA GLN A 85 15.88 -5.06 14.09
C GLN A 85 17.01 -4.04 13.82
N ASN A 86 18.09 -4.01 14.60
CA ASN A 86 19.24 -3.18 14.22
C ASN A 86 20.02 -3.83 13.05
N LYS A 87 19.99 -3.19 11.87
CA LYS A 87 20.71 -3.61 10.65
C LYS A 87 22.24 -3.61 10.79
N GLU A 88 22.79 -2.94 11.80
CA GLU A 88 24.22 -2.93 12.08
C GLU A 88 24.70 -4.24 12.74
N ASN A 89 23.77 -5.07 13.23
CA ASN A 89 24.12 -6.35 13.82
C ASN A 89 24.62 -7.35 12.76
N PRO A 90 25.51 -8.28 13.14
CA PRO A 90 25.88 -9.39 12.26
C PRO A 90 24.66 -10.20 11.83
N VAL A 91 24.59 -10.61 10.56
CA VAL A 91 23.47 -11.37 9.98
C VAL A 91 23.14 -12.63 10.81
N SER A 92 24.16 -13.37 11.24
CA SER A 92 23.97 -14.55 12.09
C SER A 92 23.27 -14.24 13.41
N LEU A 93 23.54 -13.06 13.99
CA LEU A 93 22.86 -12.60 15.20
C LEU A 93 21.42 -12.20 14.91
N ILE A 94 21.18 -11.49 13.80
CA ILE A 94 19.82 -11.12 13.36
C ILE A 94 18.94 -12.36 13.20
N VAL A 95 19.43 -13.38 12.48
CA VAL A 95 18.68 -14.62 12.22
C VAL A 95 18.37 -15.39 13.50
N ASN A 96 19.34 -15.52 14.40
CA ASN A 96 19.16 -16.20 15.68
C ASN A 96 18.18 -15.45 16.59
N ASP A 97 18.41 -14.14 16.80
CA ASP A 97 17.56 -13.30 17.65
C ASP A 97 16.13 -13.17 17.08
N PHE A 98 15.96 -13.17 15.76
CA PHE A 98 14.65 -13.23 15.11
C PHE A 98 13.94 -14.55 15.44
N SER A 99 14.63 -15.68 15.26
CA SER A 99 14.07 -17.01 15.54
C SER A 99 13.64 -17.14 17.00
N ASP A 100 14.47 -16.68 17.94
CA ASP A 100 14.16 -16.64 19.36
C ASP A 100 12.98 -15.72 19.66
N CYS A 101 12.88 -14.57 18.99
CA CYS A 101 11.75 -13.66 19.12
C CYS A 101 10.43 -14.30 18.66
N ILE A 102 10.41 -14.92 17.48
CA ILE A 102 9.22 -15.61 16.96
C ILE A 102 8.79 -16.71 17.92
N ASN A 103 9.71 -17.57 18.36
CA ASN A 103 9.40 -18.67 19.27
C ASN A 103 8.90 -18.20 20.64
N ARG A 104 9.40 -17.06 21.14
CA ARG A 104 9.06 -16.59 22.49
C ARG A 104 7.79 -15.76 22.54
N PHE A 105 7.54 -14.93 21.53
CA PHE A 105 6.48 -13.91 21.57
C PHE A 105 5.36 -14.17 20.55
N PHE A 106 5.62 -14.97 19.51
CA PHE A 106 4.71 -15.14 18.38
C PHE A 106 4.50 -16.62 18.00
N SER A 107 4.75 -17.56 18.91
CA SER A 107 4.68 -19.01 18.64
C SER A 107 3.31 -19.47 18.12
N ASP A 108 2.24 -18.82 18.58
CA ASP A 108 0.86 -19.18 18.22
C ASP A 108 0.31 -18.38 17.03
N HIS A 109 1.08 -17.39 16.55
CA HIS A 109 0.65 -16.53 15.45
C HIS A 109 0.79 -17.23 14.10
N TYR A 110 -0.11 -16.92 13.18
CA TYR A 110 0.05 -17.26 11.77
C TYR A 110 0.95 -16.22 11.08
N ILE A 111 2.10 -16.67 10.60
CA ILE A 111 3.11 -15.79 10.00
C ILE A 111 2.80 -15.57 8.52
N ILE A 112 2.79 -14.30 8.13
CA ILE A 112 2.71 -13.85 6.75
C ILE A 112 3.86 -12.87 6.52
N ALA A 113 4.57 -13.00 5.40
CA ALA A 113 5.57 -12.03 4.97
C ALA A 113 5.14 -11.38 3.67
N THR A 114 5.44 -10.10 3.51
CA THR A 114 5.08 -9.32 2.32
C THR A 114 6.26 -8.49 1.86
N ASP A 115 6.34 -8.28 0.56
CA ASP A 115 7.36 -7.42 -0.06
C ASP A 115 6.82 -6.82 -1.36
N ALA A 116 7.44 -5.73 -1.82
CA ALA A 116 7.19 -5.17 -3.13
C ALA A 116 8.48 -4.85 -3.89
N SER A 117 8.44 -5.08 -5.21
CA SER A 117 9.55 -4.75 -6.09
C SER A 117 9.16 -3.69 -7.10
N LYS A 118 10.07 -2.75 -7.35
CA LYS A 118 9.91 -1.73 -8.38
C LYS A 118 11.16 -1.64 -9.24
N SER A 119 10.95 -1.71 -10.54
CA SER A 119 11.94 -1.40 -11.56
C SER A 119 11.52 -0.16 -12.35
N HIS A 120 12.27 0.20 -13.40
CA HIS A 120 11.88 1.26 -14.31
C HIS A 120 10.63 0.94 -15.14
N VAL A 121 10.31 -0.33 -15.32
CA VAL A 121 9.24 -0.79 -16.25
C VAL A 121 8.09 -1.49 -15.55
N SER A 122 8.30 -1.96 -14.32
CA SER A 122 7.33 -2.76 -13.58
C SER A 122 7.29 -2.40 -12.11
N THR A 123 6.13 -2.56 -11.50
CA THR A 123 5.96 -2.61 -10.05
C THR A 123 5.17 -3.89 -9.73
N SER A 124 5.61 -4.62 -8.71
CA SER A 124 4.99 -5.87 -8.27
C SER A 124 4.90 -5.92 -6.75
N ILE A 125 3.97 -6.74 -6.28
CA ILE A 125 3.73 -7.02 -4.86
C ILE A 125 3.66 -8.53 -4.66
N ALA A 126 4.11 -8.99 -3.51
CA ALA A 126 4.04 -10.39 -3.16
C ALA A 126 3.76 -10.58 -1.67
N GLY A 127 3.24 -11.76 -1.36
CA GLY A 127 3.10 -12.22 0.01
C GLY A 127 3.15 -13.72 0.09
N ILE A 128 3.60 -14.22 1.24
CA ILE A 128 3.77 -15.64 1.49
C ILE A 128 3.41 -15.98 2.93
N SER A 129 2.82 -17.14 3.11
CA SER A 129 2.56 -17.80 4.38
C SER A 129 3.08 -19.24 4.32
N CYS A 130 2.87 -20.04 5.36
CA CYS A 130 3.30 -21.45 5.34
C CYS A 130 2.58 -22.30 4.28
N ASN A 131 1.36 -21.90 3.89
CA ASN A 131 0.50 -22.72 3.02
C ASN A 131 0.33 -22.15 1.62
N GLN A 132 0.43 -20.82 1.47
CA GLN A 132 0.02 -20.11 0.26
C GLN A 132 0.92 -18.90 0.00
N SER A 133 0.96 -18.46 -1.25
CA SER A 133 1.65 -17.25 -1.68
C SER A 133 0.92 -16.61 -2.84
N PHE A 134 1.09 -15.30 -2.99
CA PHE A 134 0.68 -14.55 -4.17
C PHE A 134 1.84 -13.70 -4.71
N SER A 135 1.75 -13.36 -5.99
CA SER A 135 2.63 -12.42 -6.67
C SER A 135 1.81 -11.76 -7.78
N TYR A 136 1.69 -10.44 -7.71
CA TYR A 136 0.87 -9.65 -8.62
C TYR A 136 1.65 -8.47 -9.17
N ARG A 137 1.31 -8.10 -10.40
CA ARG A 137 1.72 -6.82 -10.98
C ARG A 137 0.74 -5.73 -10.56
N ILE A 138 1.25 -4.53 -10.34
CA ILE A 138 0.43 -3.33 -10.17
C ILE A 138 0.89 -2.25 -11.16
N ASN A 139 0.11 -1.19 -11.31
CA ASN A 139 0.49 -0.12 -12.24
C ASN A 139 1.88 0.47 -11.87
N PRO A 140 2.83 0.58 -12.83
CA PRO A 140 4.17 1.13 -12.60
C PRO A 140 4.19 2.58 -12.09
N ILE A 141 3.08 3.31 -12.15
CA ILE A 141 2.98 4.65 -11.57
C ILE A 141 3.07 4.64 -10.04
N ASN A 142 2.64 3.55 -9.40
CA ASN A 142 2.67 3.43 -7.95
C ASN A 142 4.12 3.47 -7.43
N SER A 143 4.36 4.20 -6.36
CA SER A 143 5.64 4.23 -5.66
C SER A 143 5.92 2.89 -4.96
N VAL A 144 7.19 2.64 -4.62
CA VAL A 144 7.56 1.48 -3.79
C VAL A 144 6.77 1.52 -2.48
N PHE A 145 6.67 2.69 -1.85
CA PHE A 145 5.89 2.88 -0.62
C PHE A 145 4.43 2.40 -0.77
N THR A 146 3.74 2.81 -1.83
CA THR A 146 2.37 2.36 -2.10
C THR A 146 2.33 0.86 -2.34
N ALA A 147 3.28 0.32 -3.12
CA ALA A 147 3.36 -1.11 -3.43
C ALA A 147 3.49 -1.95 -2.15
N GLU A 148 4.36 -1.56 -1.22
CA GLU A 148 4.52 -2.21 0.09
C GLU A 148 3.21 -2.25 0.89
N VAL A 149 2.49 -1.12 0.95
CA VAL A 149 1.20 -1.05 1.65
C VAL A 149 0.14 -1.91 0.97
N LEU A 150 0.15 -1.97 -0.37
CA LEU A 150 -0.76 -2.81 -1.13
C LEU A 150 -0.44 -4.30 -1.00
N ALA A 151 0.83 -4.69 -0.91
CA ALA A 151 1.25 -6.05 -0.61
C ALA A 151 0.63 -6.53 0.72
N ILE A 152 0.70 -5.69 1.76
CA ILE A 152 0.05 -5.95 3.05
C ILE A 152 -1.47 -6.07 2.89
N CYS A 153 -2.11 -5.16 2.15
CA CYS A 153 -3.56 -5.19 1.92
C CYS A 153 -4.02 -6.52 1.30
N VAL A 154 -3.32 -6.98 0.25
CA VAL A 154 -3.63 -8.25 -0.43
C VAL A 154 -3.35 -9.43 0.49
N ALA A 155 -2.26 -9.40 1.26
CA ALA A 155 -1.93 -10.46 2.20
C ALA A 155 -2.99 -10.64 3.30
N ILE A 156 -3.57 -9.53 3.78
CA ILE A 156 -4.71 -9.58 4.70
C ILE A 156 -5.94 -10.19 4.04
N ASP A 157 -6.18 -9.94 2.76
CA ASP A 157 -7.34 -10.47 2.04
C ASP A 157 -7.20 -11.98 1.73
N GLU A 158 -6.03 -12.38 1.24
CA GLU A 158 -5.83 -13.70 0.62
C GLU A 158 -5.15 -14.72 1.53
N LEU A 159 -4.25 -14.28 2.41
CA LEU A 159 -3.40 -15.18 3.20
C LEU A 159 -3.83 -15.29 4.67
N ALA A 160 -4.62 -14.34 5.19
CA ALA A 160 -5.12 -14.39 6.55
C ALA A 160 -6.11 -15.57 6.72
N ILE A 161 -5.84 -16.43 7.71
CA ILE A 161 -6.70 -17.57 8.05
C ILE A 161 -7.66 -17.21 9.19
N VAL A 162 -8.79 -17.89 9.31
CA VAL A 162 -9.72 -17.69 10.43
C VAL A 162 -9.15 -18.33 11.71
N ASP A 163 -9.56 -17.83 12.88
CA ASP A 163 -9.26 -18.38 14.22
C ASP A 163 -7.79 -18.32 14.69
N LYS A 164 -6.93 -17.56 14.02
CA LYS A 164 -5.58 -17.24 14.52
C LYS A 164 -5.27 -15.76 14.46
N ASP A 165 -4.52 -15.29 15.45
CA ASP A 165 -3.84 -14.00 15.36
C ASP A 165 -2.75 -14.07 14.29
N ILE A 166 -2.59 -12.97 13.55
CA ILE A 166 -1.70 -12.89 12.40
C ILE A 166 -0.48 -12.05 12.77
N LEU A 167 0.71 -12.53 12.42
CA LEU A 167 1.93 -11.75 12.43
C LEU A 167 2.33 -11.43 10.99
N ILE A 168 2.29 -10.15 10.62
CA ILE A 168 2.76 -9.68 9.31
C ILE A 168 4.19 -9.16 9.45
N LEU A 169 5.09 -9.78 8.68
CA LEU A 169 6.48 -9.37 8.51
C LEU A 169 6.60 -8.50 7.25
N SER A 170 7.21 -7.33 7.38
CA SER A 170 7.55 -6.46 6.25
C SER A 170 8.84 -5.72 6.57
N ASP A 171 9.70 -5.52 5.58
CA ASP A 171 10.91 -4.71 5.71
C ASP A 171 10.70 -3.22 5.37
N SER A 172 9.48 -2.84 4.97
CA SER A 172 9.10 -1.46 4.72
C SER A 172 8.83 -0.70 6.02
N PHE A 173 9.92 -0.18 6.61
CA PHE A 173 9.84 0.68 7.79
C PHE A 173 8.89 1.87 7.56
N SER A 174 8.94 2.46 6.36
CA SER A 174 8.07 3.58 5.99
C SER A 174 6.59 3.21 6.02
N ALA A 175 6.19 2.07 5.45
CA ALA A 175 4.79 1.65 5.42
C ALA A 175 4.26 1.44 6.84
N LEU A 176 5.01 0.70 7.66
CA LEU A 176 4.63 0.41 9.04
C LEU A 176 4.64 1.66 9.93
N ASN A 177 5.59 2.57 9.75
CA ASN A 177 5.63 3.84 10.48
C ASN A 177 4.50 4.78 10.07
N SER A 178 4.13 4.83 8.79
CA SER A 178 2.96 5.60 8.34
C SER A 178 1.66 5.06 8.90
N LEU A 179 1.49 3.73 8.97
CA LEU A 179 0.34 3.11 9.61
C LEU A 179 0.31 3.40 11.12
N LYS A 180 1.46 3.35 11.80
CA LYS A 180 1.57 3.67 13.22
C LYS A 180 1.16 5.11 13.54
N ASN A 181 1.45 6.04 12.62
CA ASN A 181 1.11 7.46 12.74
C ASN A 181 -0.14 7.83 11.91
N LEU A 182 -1.10 6.90 11.82
CA LEU A 182 -2.32 7.08 11.06
C LEU A 182 -3.06 8.36 11.48
N ASN A 183 -3.47 9.14 10.49
CA ASN A 183 -4.26 10.34 10.65
C ASN A 183 -5.05 10.63 9.36
N ILE A 184 -5.90 11.66 9.38
CA ILE A 184 -6.77 12.03 8.25
C ILE A 184 -6.03 12.44 6.97
N HIS A 185 -4.74 12.77 7.06
CA HIS A 185 -3.87 13.13 5.93
C HIS A 185 -2.98 11.98 5.47
N SER A 186 -3.13 10.78 6.07
CA SER A 186 -2.45 9.58 5.60
C SER A 186 -2.90 9.23 4.19
N THR A 187 -2.03 8.57 3.43
CA THR A 187 -2.32 8.25 2.03
C THR A 187 -3.53 7.34 1.88
N TYR A 188 -4.20 7.36 0.71
CA TYR A 188 -5.34 6.47 0.45
C TYR A 188 -4.96 4.99 0.66
N ALA A 189 -3.73 4.59 0.33
CA ALA A 189 -3.24 3.23 0.57
C ALA A 189 -3.18 2.89 2.07
N ILE A 190 -2.67 3.79 2.92
CA ILE A 190 -2.63 3.59 4.38
C ILE A 190 -4.03 3.60 4.98
N GLN A 191 -4.92 4.47 4.52
CA GLN A 191 -6.32 4.49 4.98
C GLN A 191 -7.04 3.20 4.58
N ARG A 192 -6.79 2.68 3.37
CA ARG A 192 -7.28 1.36 2.94
C ARG A 192 -6.75 0.25 3.84
N LEU A 193 -5.45 0.23 4.15
CA LEU A 193 -4.89 -0.75 5.07
C LEU A 193 -5.55 -0.68 6.45
N ALA A 194 -5.68 0.52 7.02
CA ALA A 194 -6.38 0.73 8.29
C ALA A 194 -7.82 0.20 8.28
N SER A 195 -8.56 0.41 7.18
CA SER A 195 -9.92 -0.11 7.03
C SER A 195 -9.99 -1.64 7.03
N LYS A 196 -9.01 -2.31 6.41
CA LYS A 196 -8.92 -3.77 6.42
C LYS A 196 -8.61 -4.30 7.81
N LEU A 197 -7.70 -3.65 8.53
CA LEU A 197 -7.38 -4.01 9.91
C LEU A 197 -8.60 -3.88 10.82
N PHE A 198 -9.37 -2.78 10.67
CA PHE A 198 -10.60 -2.59 11.41
C PHE A 198 -11.61 -3.72 11.15
N VAL A 199 -11.84 -4.08 9.89
CA VAL A 199 -12.73 -5.20 9.54
C VAL A 199 -12.27 -6.49 10.21
N ARG A 200 -10.96 -6.81 10.17
CA ARG A 200 -10.43 -8.01 10.83
C ARG A 200 -10.61 -7.99 12.35
N GLN A 201 -10.45 -6.82 12.98
CA GLN A 201 -10.75 -6.63 14.40
C GLN A 201 -12.22 -6.91 14.74
N THR A 202 -13.17 -6.52 13.87
CA THR A 202 -14.60 -6.83 14.10
C THR A 202 -14.92 -8.33 14.06
N PHE A 203 -14.01 -9.14 13.50
CA PHE A 203 -14.07 -10.61 13.52
C PHE A 203 -13.19 -11.24 14.62
N ASN A 204 -12.80 -10.46 15.63
CA ASN A 204 -11.93 -10.89 16.74
C ASN A 204 -10.59 -11.49 16.29
N GLN A 205 -10.05 -11.03 15.16
CA GLN A 205 -8.73 -11.42 14.68
C GLN A 205 -7.74 -10.27 14.89
N ASN A 206 -6.72 -10.49 15.73
CA ASN A 206 -5.67 -9.50 15.90
C ASN A 206 -4.63 -9.65 14.79
N ILE A 207 -4.19 -8.52 14.26
CA ILE A 207 -3.09 -8.45 13.30
C ILE A 207 -1.99 -7.62 13.94
N THR A 208 -0.81 -8.21 14.04
CA THR A 208 0.39 -7.60 14.60
C THR A 208 1.43 -7.43 13.50
N PHE A 209 2.11 -6.29 13.50
CA PHE A 209 3.16 -6.00 12.53
C PHE A 209 4.53 -6.06 13.18
N LEU A 210 5.46 -6.75 12.52
CA LEU A 210 6.84 -6.82 12.93
C LEU A 210 7.73 -6.38 11.77
N TRP A 211 8.41 -5.27 11.97
CA TRP A 211 9.41 -4.84 11.00
C TRP A 211 10.61 -5.78 11.03
N VAL A 212 11.06 -6.25 9.87
CA VAL A 212 12.25 -7.09 9.73
C VAL A 212 13.28 -6.37 8.86
N PRO A 213 14.57 -6.47 9.14
CA PRO A 213 15.57 -5.88 8.25
C PRO A 213 15.63 -6.67 6.93
N GLY A 214 15.46 -5.97 5.80
CA GLY A 214 15.65 -6.55 4.47
C GLY A 214 17.10 -6.99 4.22
N HIS A 215 17.26 -7.98 3.32
CA HIS A 215 18.56 -8.57 2.94
C HIS A 215 19.41 -9.04 4.12
N SER A 216 18.75 -9.62 5.14
CA SER A 216 19.37 -10.06 6.38
C SER A 216 19.19 -11.56 6.63
N GLU A 217 18.96 -12.33 5.56
CA GLU A 217 18.81 -13.80 5.58
C GLU A 217 17.65 -14.31 6.44
N ILE A 218 16.70 -13.45 6.79
CA ILE A 218 15.43 -13.86 7.40
C ILE A 218 14.59 -14.54 6.32
N LEU A 219 14.50 -15.88 6.40
CA LEU A 219 13.91 -16.73 5.36
C LEU A 219 12.54 -16.25 4.85
N TRP A 220 11.66 -15.81 5.76
CA TRP A 220 10.33 -15.32 5.40
C TRP A 220 10.40 -14.06 4.52
N ASN A 221 11.27 -13.11 4.87
CA ASN A 221 11.45 -11.87 4.11
C ASN A 221 12.08 -12.15 2.75
N GLU A 222 13.18 -12.93 2.72
CA GLU A 222 13.87 -13.24 1.46
C GLU A 222 12.97 -14.01 0.47
N LYS A 223 12.03 -14.82 0.98
CA LYS A 223 11.02 -15.48 0.13
C LYS A 223 10.02 -14.49 -0.45
N ALA A 224 9.52 -13.55 0.35
CA ALA A 224 8.62 -12.51 -0.15
C ALA A 224 9.31 -11.62 -1.19
N ASP A 225 10.55 -11.19 -0.93
CA ASP A 225 11.38 -10.40 -1.85
C ASP A 225 11.65 -11.13 -3.17
N SER A 226 12.00 -12.42 -3.09
CA SER A 226 12.18 -13.25 -4.27
C SER A 226 10.88 -13.38 -5.09
N LEU A 227 9.73 -13.56 -4.45
CA LEU A 227 8.44 -13.61 -5.15
C LEU A 227 8.10 -12.28 -5.83
N ALA A 228 8.32 -11.15 -5.15
CA ALA A 228 8.07 -9.84 -5.73
C ALA A 228 8.95 -9.60 -6.96
N LYS A 229 10.26 -9.90 -6.87
CA LYS A 229 11.22 -9.75 -7.98
C LYS A 229 10.98 -10.69 -9.15
N ASN A 230 10.53 -11.92 -8.89
CA ASN A 230 10.29 -12.93 -9.92
C ASN A 230 8.91 -12.83 -10.58
N THR A 231 8.13 -11.78 -10.27
CA THR A 231 6.85 -11.51 -10.92
C THR A 231 7.06 -11.28 -12.41
N THR A 232 6.29 -11.98 -13.26
CA THR A 232 6.45 -11.93 -14.73
C THR A 232 5.30 -11.16 -15.38
N GLU A 233 5.38 -10.91 -16.68
CA GLU A 233 4.27 -10.29 -17.45
C GLU A 233 3.00 -11.14 -17.47
N LEU A 234 3.11 -12.45 -17.25
CA LEU A 234 1.99 -13.38 -17.17
C LEU A 234 1.31 -13.38 -15.79
N SER A 235 1.94 -12.77 -14.78
CA SER A 235 1.35 -12.66 -13.45
C SER A 235 0.11 -11.76 -13.50
N GLN A 236 -0.89 -12.12 -12.69
CA GLN A 236 -2.14 -11.37 -12.60
C GLN A 236 -1.87 -9.89 -12.23
N PHE A 237 -2.65 -9.00 -12.85
CA PHE A 237 -2.53 -7.56 -12.68
C PHE A 237 -3.64 -7.04 -11.77
N ILE A 238 -3.27 -6.25 -10.77
CA ILE A 238 -4.20 -5.53 -9.91
C ILE A 238 -4.20 -4.07 -10.33
N GLU A 239 -5.37 -3.57 -10.68
CA GLU A 239 -5.59 -2.22 -11.19
C GLU A 239 -5.65 -1.16 -10.08
N TRP A 240 -5.00 -1.37 -8.93
CA TRP A 240 -5.03 -0.40 -7.83
C TRP A 240 -3.96 0.67 -8.01
N ILE A 241 -4.38 1.94 -7.91
CA ILE A 241 -3.52 3.08 -8.17
C ILE A 241 -3.69 4.14 -7.08
N SER A 242 -2.60 4.57 -6.45
CA SER A 242 -2.63 5.66 -5.48
C SER A 242 -2.90 7.01 -6.17
N PRO A 243 -3.91 7.77 -5.71
CA PRO A 243 -4.13 9.14 -6.15
C PRO A 243 -2.90 10.04 -5.94
N GLU A 244 -2.17 9.88 -4.85
CA GLU A 244 -0.94 10.63 -4.57
C GLU A 244 0.14 10.36 -5.60
N ASP A 245 0.33 9.10 -5.98
CA ASP A 245 1.33 8.70 -6.98
C ASP A 245 0.99 9.25 -8.37
N VAL A 246 -0.30 9.23 -8.76
CA VAL A 246 -0.76 9.90 -10.01
C VAL A 246 -0.47 11.39 -9.96
N ILE A 247 -0.86 12.06 -8.86
CA ILE A 247 -0.68 13.49 -8.67
C ILE A 247 0.81 13.89 -8.68
N ALA A 248 1.69 13.05 -8.13
CA ALA A 248 3.13 13.27 -8.15
C ALA A 248 3.69 13.23 -9.59
N ASN A 249 3.25 12.25 -10.39
CA ASN A 249 3.70 12.10 -11.78
C ASN A 249 3.17 13.22 -12.70
N LEU A 250 1.99 13.77 -12.42
CA LEU A 250 1.48 14.97 -13.12
C LEU A 250 2.33 16.23 -12.90
N LYS A 251 3.15 16.29 -11.84
CA LYS A 251 4.06 17.42 -11.60
C LYS A 251 5.38 17.27 -12.37
N ASN A 252 5.78 16.03 -12.66
CA ASN A 252 7.09 15.71 -13.24
C ASN A 252 7.08 15.68 -14.77
N ASN A 253 5.92 15.44 -15.39
CA ASN A 253 5.73 15.49 -16.84
C ASN A 253 4.73 16.59 -17.19
N PRO A 254 5.17 17.84 -17.46
CA PRO A 254 4.26 18.84 -17.99
C PRO A 254 3.74 18.39 -19.36
N THR A 255 2.41 18.30 -19.49
CA THR A 255 1.68 18.07 -20.75
C THR A 255 1.96 19.17 -21.75
#